data_AF-R6XPG7-F1
#
_entry.id   AF-R6XPG7-F1
#
_cell.length_a   1.000
_cell.length_b   1.000
_cell.length_c   1.000
_cell.angle_alpha   90.00
_cell.angle_beta   90.00
_cell.angle_gamma   90.00
#
_symmetry.space_group_name_H-M   'P 1'
#
loop_
_entity.id
_entity.type
_entity.pdbx_description
1 polymer ?
#
loop_
_entity_poly.entity_id
_entity_poly.type
_entity_poly.pdbx_seq_one_letter_code
_entity_poly.pdbx_strand_id
1 'polypeptide(L)'
;MIIDIPGYKKLQITTLLLDYNGTIAEDGIIRPAVKERLQKLSKELSIYVLTADTHGTARAQCEGLDLKVHTFPVGSAMDAKRAVLDEIGGERCACMGNGRNDVRMFENAALSIGIIDREGAYSGLLKTADLCVNSTEDGLDLLLYPKRLIAGLRG
;
A
#
# COMPACT_ATOMS: atom_id res chain seq x y z
N MET A 1 -2.91 14.37 -2.23
CA MET A 1 -3.52 14.41 -3.57
C MET A 1 -5.04 14.28 -3.53
N ILE A 2 -5.75 14.82 -4.52
CA ILE A 2 -7.21 14.72 -4.66
C ILE A 2 -7.55 14.05 -5.99
N ILE A 3 -8.37 13.01 -5.98
CA ILE A 3 -8.79 12.27 -7.18
C ILE A 3 -10.31 12.20 -7.20
N ASP A 4 -10.93 12.80 -8.20
CA ASP A 4 -12.37 12.73 -8.41
C ASP A 4 -12.68 11.54 -9.33
N ILE A 5 -13.43 10.56 -8.83
CA ILE A 5 -13.83 9.36 -9.57
C ILE A 5 -15.31 9.51 -9.95
N PRO A 6 -15.64 9.82 -11.22
CA PRO A 6 -17.00 10.07 -11.65
C PRO A 6 -17.93 8.89 -11.34
N GLY A 7 -19.10 9.19 -10.76
CA GLY A 7 -20.12 8.20 -10.40
C GLY A 7 -19.84 7.41 -9.11
N TYR A 8 -18.64 7.55 -8.51
CA TYR A 8 -18.25 6.76 -7.35
C TYR A 8 -17.96 7.60 -6.11
N LYS A 9 -16.74 8.14 -5.97
CA LYS A 9 -16.32 8.93 -4.79
C LYS A 9 -15.17 9.87 -5.12
N LYS A 10 -15.02 10.91 -4.31
CA LYS A 10 -13.85 11.80 -4.33
C LYS A 10 -12.86 11.36 -3.26
N LEU A 11 -11.66 10.98 -3.68
CA LEU A 11 -10.56 10.59 -2.80
C LEU A 11 -9.73 11.79 -2.39
N GLN A 12 -9.37 11.88 -1.11
CA GLN A 12 -8.42 12.85 -0.55
C GLN A 12 -7.28 12.10 0.13
N ILE A 13 -6.35 11.57 -0.66
CA ILE A 13 -5.26 10.73 -0.15
C ILE A 13 -4.09 11.61 0.27
N THR A 14 -3.66 11.54 1.53
CA THR A 14 -2.43 12.20 2.02
C THR A 14 -1.34 11.21 2.39
N THR A 15 -1.73 9.95 2.63
CA THR A 15 -0.84 8.93 3.16
C THR A 15 -0.96 7.65 2.35
N LEU A 16 0.19 7.03 2.08
CA LEU A 16 0.29 5.70 1.48
C LEU A 16 0.84 4.71 2.51
N LEU A 17 0.04 3.72 2.88
CA LEU A 17 0.42 2.62 3.75
C LEU A 17 0.75 1.39 2.91
N LEU A 18 1.92 0.81 3.13
CA LEU A 18 2.44 -0.29 2.34
C LEU A 18 2.77 -1.45 3.26
N ASP A 19 2.23 -2.63 2.99
CA ASP A 19 2.89 -3.86 3.44
C ASP A 19 4.26 -4.03 2.74
N TYR A 20 5.11 -4.90 3.29
CA TYR A 20 6.48 -5.09 2.81
C TYR A 20 6.64 -6.28 1.85
N ASN A 21 6.75 -7.50 2.37
CA ASN A 21 7.01 -8.70 1.56
C ASN A 21 5.76 -9.14 0.81
N GLY A 22 5.91 -9.49 -0.47
CA GLY A 22 4.81 -9.76 -1.38
C GLY A 22 4.04 -8.50 -1.83
N THR A 23 4.44 -7.33 -1.34
CA THR A 23 3.78 -6.05 -1.66
C THR A 23 4.73 -5.06 -2.34
N ILE A 24 5.79 -4.61 -1.68
CA ILE A 24 6.83 -3.76 -2.29
C ILE A 24 8.20 -4.43 -2.41
N ALA A 25 8.35 -5.59 -1.78
CA ALA A 25 9.53 -6.43 -1.85
C ALA A 25 9.15 -7.84 -2.28
N GLU A 26 10.01 -8.45 -3.09
CA GLU A 26 9.99 -9.87 -3.45
C GLU A 26 11.17 -10.53 -2.72
N ASP A 27 10.90 -11.56 -1.91
CA ASP A 27 11.92 -12.22 -1.08
C ASP A 27 12.73 -11.24 -0.21
N GLY A 28 12.10 -10.16 0.26
CA GLY A 28 12.75 -9.11 1.05
C GLY A 28 13.62 -8.14 0.26
N ILE A 29 13.54 -8.12 -1.07
CA ILE A 29 14.28 -7.18 -1.92
C ILE A 29 13.31 -6.25 -2.66
N ILE A 30 13.52 -4.94 -2.52
CA ILE A 30 12.74 -3.94 -3.27
C ILE A 30 13.40 -3.74 -4.64
N ARG A 31 12.66 -4.01 -5.71
CA ARG A 31 13.13 -3.80 -7.10
C ARG A 31 13.45 -2.32 -7.37
N PRO A 32 14.47 -1.99 -8.18
CA PRO A 32 14.82 -0.60 -8.48
C PRO A 32 13.66 0.25 -9.03
N ALA A 33 12.82 -0.35 -9.88
CA ALA A 33 11.64 0.31 -10.47
C ALA A 33 10.58 0.69 -9.42
N VAL A 34 10.47 -0.07 -8.33
CA VAL A 34 9.60 0.24 -7.18
C VAL A 34 10.20 1.40 -6.39
N LYS A 35 11.51 1.38 -6.09
CA LYS A 35 12.19 2.48 -5.38
C LYS A 35 12.02 3.82 -6.09
N GLU A 36 12.17 3.85 -7.41
CA GLU A 36 11.97 5.06 -8.21
C GLU A 36 10.55 5.64 -8.06
N ARG A 37 9.53 4.79 -8.06
CA ARG A 37 8.12 5.20 -7.92
C ARG A 37 7.82 5.69 -6.50
N LEU A 38 8.33 5.01 -5.48
CA LEU A 38 8.22 5.45 -4.09
C LEU A 38 8.83 6.85 -3.91
N GLN A 39 10.01 7.11 -4.49
CA GLN A 39 10.65 8.42 -4.43
C GLN A 39 9.87 9.52 -5.16
N LYS A 40 9.13 9.18 -6.22
CA LYS A 40 8.24 10.13 -6.90
C LYS A 40 7.02 10.42 -6.03
N LEU A 41 6.39 9.39 -5.49
CA LEU A 41 5.19 9.50 -4.65
C LEU A 41 5.44 10.19 -3.31
N SER A 42 6.64 10.03 -2.72
CA SER A 42 6.98 10.65 -1.44
C SER A 42 6.95 12.19 -1.48
N LYS A 43 7.08 12.78 -2.68
CA LYS A 43 6.96 14.24 -2.89
C LYS A 43 5.54 14.76 -2.67
N GLU A 44 4.53 13.88 -2.74
CA GLU A 44 3.12 14.24 -2.65
C GLU A 44 2.39 13.57 -1.48
N LEU A 45 2.91 12.44 -0.99
CA LEU A 45 2.28 11.58 0.00
C LEU A 45 3.27 11.24 1.12
N SER A 46 2.76 11.19 2.36
CA SER A 46 3.51 10.54 3.44
C SER A 46 3.48 9.03 3.26
N ILE A 47 4.64 8.39 3.12
CA ILE A 47 4.73 6.94 2.89
C ILE A 47 5.15 6.23 4.18
N TYR A 48 4.39 5.18 4.53
CA TYR A 48 4.70 4.30 5.64
C TYR A 48 4.77 2.85 5.16
N VAL A 49 5.86 2.17 5.49
CA VAL A 49 6.02 0.72 5.31
C VAL A 49 5.73 0.05 6.65
N LEU A 50 4.74 -0.83 6.67
CA LEU A 50 4.21 -1.51 7.86
C LEU A 50 4.61 -2.98 7.82
N THR A 51 5.50 -3.41 8.72
CA THR A 51 6.07 -4.77 8.65
C THR A 51 6.47 -5.29 10.03
N ALA A 52 6.54 -6.61 10.20
CA ALA A 52 7.11 -7.19 11.41
C ALA A 52 8.66 -7.13 11.42
N ASP A 53 9.28 -6.89 10.25
CA ASP A 53 10.73 -6.77 10.03
C ASP A 53 11.60 -7.75 10.83
N THR A 54 11.24 -9.03 10.80
CA THR A 54 11.83 -10.06 11.68
C THR A 54 13.35 -10.20 11.51
N HIS A 55 13.90 -9.83 10.35
CA HIS A 55 15.32 -9.96 10.02
C HIS A 55 16.04 -8.62 9.81
N GLY A 56 15.38 -7.48 10.04
CA GLY A 56 15.95 -6.13 9.80
C GLY A 56 16.13 -5.76 8.32
N THR A 57 15.74 -6.65 7.39
CA THR A 57 15.89 -6.48 5.94
C THR A 57 15.08 -5.30 5.42
N ALA A 58 13.89 -5.04 5.98
CA ALA A 58 13.02 -3.98 5.49
C ALA A 58 13.63 -2.60 5.74
N ARG A 59 14.19 -2.38 6.93
CA ARG A 59 14.90 -1.12 7.23
C ARG A 59 16.07 -0.88 6.29
N ALA A 60 16.90 -1.91 6.05
CA ALA A 60 18.05 -1.79 5.15
C ALA A 60 17.63 -1.49 3.69
N GLN A 61 16.60 -2.17 3.18
CA GLN A 61 16.15 -1.94 1.79
C GLN A 61 15.50 -0.57 1.57
N CYS A 62 14.89 -0.02 2.61
CA CYS A 62 14.26 1.30 2.60
C CYS A 62 15.25 2.45 2.89
N GLU A 63 16.50 2.15 3.20
CA GLU A 63 17.51 3.19 3.45
C GLU A 63 17.68 4.10 2.22
N GLY A 64 17.72 5.41 2.47
CA GLY A 64 17.81 6.43 1.42
C GLY A 64 16.49 6.76 0.70
N LEU A 65 15.39 6.07 1.01
CA LEU A 65 14.05 6.44 0.55
C LEU A 65 13.38 7.40 1.53
N ASP A 66 12.64 8.36 1.00
CA ASP A 66 11.87 9.32 1.80
C ASP A 66 10.54 8.69 2.26
N LEU A 67 10.65 7.76 3.21
CA LEU A 67 9.52 7.03 3.81
C LEU A 67 9.82 6.61 5.24
N LYS A 68 8.78 6.21 5.99
CA LYS A 68 8.92 5.74 7.37
C LYS A 68 8.67 4.23 7.45
N VAL A 69 9.58 3.49 8.07
CA VAL A 69 9.37 2.06 8.37
C VAL A 69 8.83 1.93 9.79
N HIS A 70 7.59 1.46 9.92
CA HIS A 70 6.93 1.18 11.18
C HIS A 70 6.93 -0.34 11.43
N THR A 71 7.60 -0.76 12.51
CA THR A 71 7.77 -2.16 12.84
C THR A 71 6.95 -2.56 14.05
N PHE A 72 6.34 -3.75 14.01
CA PHE A 72 5.57 -4.30 15.12
C PHE A 72 6.01 -5.74 15.46
N PRO A 73 5.72 -6.24 16.67
CA PRO A 73 6.00 -7.62 17.04
C PRO A 73 5.36 -8.64 16.08
N VAL A 74 6.02 -9.79 15.92
CA VAL A 74 5.47 -10.91 15.16
C VAL A 74 4.15 -11.35 15.80
N GLY A 75 3.13 -11.60 14.98
CA GLY A 75 1.80 -12.04 15.42
C GLY A 75 0.79 -10.91 15.67
N SER A 76 1.22 -9.66 15.80
CA SER A 76 0.30 -8.51 15.96
C SER A 76 0.08 -7.70 14.69
N ALA A 77 0.62 -8.14 13.55
CA ALA A 77 0.65 -7.38 12.30
C ALA A 77 -0.71 -6.82 11.86
N MET A 78 -1.76 -7.63 11.93
CA MET A 78 -3.10 -7.23 11.49
C MET A 78 -3.66 -6.07 12.33
N ASP A 79 -3.55 -6.19 13.66
CA ASP A 79 -4.05 -5.18 14.58
C ASP A 79 -3.17 -3.93 14.58
N ALA A 80 -1.85 -4.10 14.48
CA ALA A 80 -0.91 -2.99 14.40
C ALA A 80 -1.10 -2.17 13.12
N LYS A 81 -1.25 -2.82 11.95
CA LYS A 81 -1.55 -2.13 10.69
C LYS A 81 -2.86 -1.35 10.78
N ARG A 82 -3.88 -1.95 11.40
CA ARG A 82 -5.16 -1.27 11.62
C ARG A 82 -5.02 -0.06 12.56
N ALA A 83 -4.29 -0.19 13.66
CA ALA A 83 -4.07 0.90 14.59
C ALA A 83 -3.36 2.10 13.92
N VAL A 84 -2.36 1.84 13.08
CA VAL A 84 -1.68 2.90 12.31
C VAL A 84 -2.65 3.60 11.34
N LEU A 85 -3.51 2.84 10.67
CA LEU A 85 -4.56 3.41 9.82
C LEU A 85 -5.50 4.33 10.62
N ASP A 86 -5.98 3.87 11.77
CA ASP A 86 -6.91 4.64 12.60
C ASP A 86 -6.26 5.90 13.18
N GLU A 87 -4.98 5.85 13.57
CA GLU A 87 -4.23 7.01 14.04
C GLU A 87 -4.11 8.11 12.98
N ILE A 88 -3.91 7.70 11.72
CA ILE A 88 -3.77 8.64 10.60
C ILE A 88 -5.13 9.11 10.07
N GLY A 89 -6.17 8.27 10.18
CA GLY A 89 -7.47 8.47 9.56
C GLY A 89 -7.56 7.75 8.22
N GLY A 90 -8.31 6.64 8.20
CA GLY A 90 -8.42 5.76 7.05
C GLY A 90 -8.98 6.43 5.80
N GLU A 91 -9.85 7.43 5.98
CA GLU A 91 -10.44 8.25 4.91
C GLU A 91 -9.41 9.07 4.10
N ARG A 92 -8.17 9.18 4.61
CA ARG A 92 -7.05 9.86 3.95
C ARG A 92 -5.94 8.92 3.49
N CYS A 93 -6.12 7.62 3.67
CA CYS A 93 -5.10 6.62 3.38
C CYS A 93 -5.41 5.85 2.11
N ALA A 94 -4.39 5.69 1.26
CA ALA A 94 -4.32 4.61 0.29
C ALA A 94 -3.47 3.47 0.90
N CYS A 95 -3.88 2.23 0.70
CA CYS A 95 -3.21 1.05 1.21
C CYS A 95 -2.85 0.09 0.08
N MET A 96 -1.67 -0.52 0.16
CA MET A 96 -1.27 -1.63 -0.72
C MET A 96 -0.80 -2.81 0.12
N GLY A 97 -1.19 -4.00 -0.30
CA GLY A 97 -0.95 -5.24 0.43
C GLY A 97 -1.33 -6.46 -0.37
N ASN A 98 -0.77 -7.61 -0.02
CA ASN A 98 -1.13 -8.91 -0.58
C ASN A 98 -1.60 -9.91 0.50
N GLY A 99 -1.36 -9.61 1.78
CA GLY A 99 -1.40 -10.58 2.86
C GLY A 99 -2.74 -10.66 3.59
N ARG A 100 -2.95 -11.76 4.30
CA ARG A 100 -4.08 -11.91 5.24
C ARG A 100 -4.09 -10.82 6.31
N ASN A 101 -2.91 -10.36 6.73
CA ASN A 101 -2.77 -9.33 7.77
C ASN A 101 -3.19 -7.93 7.30
N ASP A 102 -3.43 -7.71 6.00
CA ASP A 102 -3.84 -6.42 5.45
C ASP A 102 -5.35 -6.18 5.47
N VAL A 103 -6.14 -7.25 5.62
CA VAL A 103 -7.61 -7.23 5.46
C VAL A 103 -8.28 -6.12 6.29
N ARG A 104 -7.95 -6.02 7.59
CA ARG A 104 -8.57 -5.01 8.48
C ARG A 104 -8.21 -3.57 8.12
N MET A 105 -7.00 -3.36 7.59
CA MET A 105 -6.56 -2.06 7.09
C MET A 105 -7.29 -1.74 5.78
N PHE A 106 -7.43 -2.72 4.89
CA PHE A 106 -8.11 -2.56 3.60
C PHE A 106 -9.58 -2.17 3.73
N GLU A 107 -10.29 -2.78 4.67
CA GLU A 107 -11.73 -2.53 4.88
C GLU A 107 -12.06 -1.07 5.25
N ASN A 108 -11.07 -0.29 5.72
CA ASN A 108 -11.30 1.02 6.31
C ASN A 108 -10.44 2.15 5.70
N ALA A 109 -9.59 1.82 4.73
CA ALA A 109 -8.88 2.81 3.96
C ALA A 109 -9.79 3.46 2.91
N ALA A 110 -9.47 4.68 2.49
CA ALA A 110 -10.18 5.35 1.40
C ALA A 110 -9.95 4.66 0.05
N LEU A 111 -8.76 4.09 -0.14
CA LEU A 111 -8.40 3.31 -1.32
C LEU A 111 -7.52 2.11 -0.91
N SER A 112 -7.89 0.93 -1.37
CA SER A 112 -7.21 -0.33 -1.08
C SER A 112 -6.85 -1.06 -2.37
N ILE A 113 -5.56 -1.29 -2.59
CA ILE A 113 -5.03 -1.90 -3.82
C ILE A 113 -4.35 -3.23 -3.49
N GLY A 114 -4.96 -4.34 -3.90
CA GLY A 114 -4.40 -5.68 -3.75
C GLY A 114 -3.25 -5.92 -4.72
N ILE A 115 -2.08 -6.31 -4.22
CA ILE A 115 -0.93 -6.69 -5.03
C ILE A 115 -0.93 -8.21 -5.18
N ILE A 116 -1.02 -8.70 -6.42
CA ILE A 116 -0.91 -10.15 -6.68
C ILE A 116 0.57 -10.53 -6.80
N ASP A 117 1.28 -9.92 -7.74
CA ASP A 117 2.71 -10.14 -8.03
C ASP A 117 3.12 -11.63 -7.98
N ARG A 118 4.42 -11.91 -7.76
CA ARG A 118 4.97 -13.27 -7.80
C ARG A 118 4.74 -14.09 -6.55
N GLU A 119 4.59 -13.45 -5.39
CA GLU A 119 4.29 -14.14 -4.12
C GLU A 119 2.80 -14.48 -3.97
N GLY A 120 1.96 -14.00 -4.90
CA GLY A 120 0.52 -14.17 -4.86
C GLY A 120 -0.15 -13.27 -3.83
N ALA A 121 -1.48 -13.33 -3.81
CA ALA A 121 -2.31 -12.62 -2.85
C ALA A 121 -3.21 -13.57 -2.07
N TYR A 122 -3.42 -13.27 -0.80
CA TYR A 122 -4.44 -13.95 0.01
C TYR A 122 -5.82 -13.72 -0.63
N SER A 123 -6.47 -14.81 -1.06
CA SER A 123 -7.73 -14.75 -1.81
C SER A 123 -8.85 -14.00 -1.08
N GLY A 124 -8.84 -13.99 0.26
CA GLY A 124 -9.78 -13.21 1.06
C GLY A 124 -9.56 -11.69 0.97
N LEU A 125 -8.32 -11.24 0.77
CA LEU A 125 -7.98 -9.81 0.62
C LEU A 125 -8.55 -9.23 -0.68
N LEU A 126 -8.62 -10.05 -1.74
CA LEU A 126 -9.13 -9.63 -3.06
C LEU A 126 -10.58 -9.16 -3.00
N LYS A 127 -11.37 -9.68 -2.05
CA LYS A 127 -12.77 -9.26 -1.84
C LYS A 127 -12.89 -7.91 -1.13
N THR A 128 -11.83 -7.47 -0.46
CA THR A 128 -11.80 -6.20 0.30
C THR A 128 -11.06 -5.09 -0.43
N ALA A 129 -10.28 -5.42 -1.47
CA ALA A 129 -9.59 -4.43 -2.28
C ALA A 129 -10.56 -3.70 -3.21
N ASP A 130 -10.35 -2.40 -3.43
CA ASP A 130 -11.06 -1.63 -4.45
C ASP A 130 -10.57 -2.02 -5.87
N LEU A 131 -9.27 -2.28 -6.01
CA LEU A 131 -8.64 -2.78 -7.23
C LEU A 131 -7.56 -3.82 -6.91
N CYS A 132 -7.32 -4.72 -7.85
CA CYS A 132 -6.20 -5.65 -7.79
C CYS A 132 -5.30 -5.45 -9.01
N VAL A 133 -3.99 -5.57 -8.81
CA VAL A 133 -2.98 -5.39 -9.86
C VAL A 133 -2.00 -6.57 -9.88
N ASN A 134 -1.36 -6.75 -11.03
CA ASN A 134 -0.44 -7.87 -11.25
C ASN A 134 0.98 -7.61 -10.75
N SER A 135 1.33 -6.37 -10.41
CA SER A 135 2.66 -6.02 -9.91
C SER A 135 2.62 -4.81 -8.96
N THR A 136 3.62 -4.67 -8.09
CA THR A 136 3.82 -3.47 -7.28
C THR A 136 3.87 -2.20 -8.12
N GLU A 137 4.60 -2.25 -9.25
CA GLU A 137 4.79 -1.13 -10.16
C GLU A 137 3.46 -0.63 -10.72
N ASP A 138 2.56 -1.54 -11.10
CA ASP A 138 1.22 -1.20 -11.56
C ASP A 138 0.40 -0.52 -10.46
N GLY A 139 0.51 -1.02 -9.22
CA GLY A 139 -0.19 -0.45 -8.06
C GLY A 139 0.25 0.99 -7.78
N LEU A 140 1.56 1.23 -7.71
CA LEU A 140 2.12 2.58 -7.52
C LEU A 140 1.80 3.50 -8.71
N ASP A 141 1.78 2.97 -9.93
CA ASP A 141 1.39 3.69 -11.13
C ASP A 141 -0.07 4.16 -11.11
N LEU A 142 -0.98 3.49 -10.39
CA LEU A 142 -2.36 3.97 -10.22
C LEU A 142 -2.41 5.32 -9.49
N LEU A 143 -1.46 5.57 -8.58
CA LEU A 143 -1.34 6.84 -7.87
C LEU A 143 -0.57 7.89 -8.70
N LEU A 144 0.51 7.49 -9.37
CA LEU A 144 1.29 8.40 -10.24
C LEU A 144 0.51 8.83 -11.49
N TYR A 145 -0.38 7.97 -11.98
CA TYR A 145 -1.20 8.21 -13.17
C TYR A 145 -2.70 8.01 -12.85
N PRO A 146 -3.33 8.93 -12.09
CA PRO A 146 -4.69 8.75 -11.57
C PRO A 146 -5.79 8.45 -12.59
N LYS A 147 -5.58 8.79 -13.88
CA LYS A 147 -6.52 8.41 -14.95
C LYS A 147 -6.70 6.89 -15.07
N ARG A 148 -5.68 6.09 -14.75
CA ARG A 148 -5.75 4.62 -14.72
C ARG A 148 -6.64 4.14 -13.56
N LEU A 149 -6.45 4.71 -12.38
CA LEU A 149 -7.29 4.46 -11.21
C LEU A 149 -8.75 4.80 -11.48
N ILE A 150 -9.01 5.99 -12.03
CA ILE A 150 -10.36 6.45 -12.38
C ILE A 150 -11.01 5.50 -13.39
N ALA A 151 -10.29 5.04 -14.40
CA ALA A 151 -10.84 4.14 -15.41
C ALA A 151 -11.32 2.80 -14.82
N GLY A 152 -10.67 2.31 -13.76
CA GLY A 152 -11.05 1.08 -13.07
C GLY A 152 -12.19 1.23 -12.05
N LEU A 153 -12.45 2.44 -11.57
CA LEU A 153 -13.39 2.68 -10.45
C LEU A 153 -14.61 3.56 -10.80
N ARG A 154 -14.62 4.24 -11.95
CA ARG A 154 -15.78 5.03 -12.38
C ARG A 154 -16.96 4.13 -12.73
N GLY A 155 -18.18 4.61 -12.46
CA GLY A 155 -19.42 3.90 -12.76
C GLY A 155 -20.63 4.74 -12.40
#